data_AF-A0A1I9GBS6-F1
#
_entry.id   AF-A0A1I9GBS6-F1
#
_cell.length_a   1.000
_cell.length_b   1.000
_cell.length_c   1.000
_cell.angle_alpha   90.00
_cell.angle_beta   90.00
_cell.angle_gamma   90.00
#
_symmetry.space_group_name_H-M   'P 1'
#
loop_
_entity.id
_entity.type
_entity.pdbx_description
1 polymer ?
#
loop_
_entity_poly.entity_id
_entity_poly.type
_entity_poly.pdbx_seq_one_letter_code
_entity_poly.pdbx_strand_id
1 'polypeptide(L)'
;DYGEGSEYGKALREEARRKKYGRQFQTYQHDNQPWVLSITDPSTKERRFRSIREGGAGEHADYWVFLKSGEEFHAYKVDEWYQFMPFSTHRTLDIDQAEERFRERNRVMNQFALKAQIQQ
;
A
#
# COMPACT_ATOMS: atom_id res chain seq x y z
N ASP A 1 -29.64 -42.57 17.53
CA ASP A 1 -28.41 -42.43 16.74
C ASP A 1 -28.37 -41.09 16.03
N TYR A 2 -27.70 -40.07 16.57
CA TYR A 2 -26.27 -39.79 16.35
C TYR A 2 -25.86 -39.79 14.86
N GLY A 3 -25.77 -38.59 14.27
CA GLY A 3 -24.54 -38.27 13.52
C GLY A 3 -24.60 -37.70 12.10
N GLU A 4 -25.72 -37.26 11.55
CA GLU A 4 -25.75 -36.60 10.21
C GLU A 4 -25.43 -35.08 10.31
N GLY A 5 -24.32 -34.74 10.97
CA GLY A 5 -24.00 -33.35 11.36
C GLY A 5 -22.72 -32.75 10.79
N SER A 6 -22.08 -33.38 9.79
CA SER A 6 -20.69 -33.05 9.44
C SER A 6 -20.42 -32.77 7.96
N GLU A 7 -21.26 -33.25 7.04
CA GLU A 7 -20.96 -33.16 5.60
C GLU A 7 -21.59 -31.96 4.89
N TYR A 8 -22.67 -31.38 5.44
CA TYR A 8 -23.34 -30.24 4.81
C TYR A 8 -22.45 -28.99 4.87
N GLY A 9 -21.87 -28.66 3.72
CA GLY A 9 -20.91 -27.57 3.57
C GLY A 9 -19.45 -27.95 3.85
N LYS A 10 -19.09 -29.24 4.02
CA LYS A 10 -17.68 -29.65 4.10
C LYS A 10 -16.93 -29.31 2.80
N ALA A 11 -17.52 -29.60 1.65
CA ALA A 11 -16.97 -29.23 0.34
C ALA A 11 -16.85 -27.70 0.18
N LEU A 12 -17.88 -26.93 0.57
CA LEU A 12 -17.86 -25.46 0.53
C LEU A 12 -16.83 -24.86 1.50
N ARG A 13 -16.67 -25.44 2.70
CA ARG A 13 -15.64 -25.04 3.68
C ARG A 13 -14.24 -25.41 3.20
N GLU A 14 -14.04 -26.58 2.61
CA GLU A 14 -12.76 -26.99 2.03
C GLU A 14 -12.40 -26.16 0.81
N GLU A 15 -13.37 -25.80 -0.03
CA GLU A 15 -13.17 -24.91 -1.18
C GLU A 15 -12.89 -23.47 -0.73
N ALA A 16 -13.62 -22.95 0.26
CA ALA A 16 -13.34 -21.64 0.86
C ALA A 16 -11.97 -21.62 1.57
N ARG A 17 -11.59 -22.72 2.24
CA ARG A 17 -10.26 -22.89 2.83
C ARG A 17 -9.20 -22.94 1.73
N ARG A 18 -9.44 -23.62 0.62
CA ARG A 18 -8.51 -23.68 -0.51
C ARG A 18 -8.40 -22.35 -1.26
N LYS A 19 -9.45 -21.54 -1.30
CA LYS A 19 -9.41 -20.16 -1.82
C LYS A 19 -8.73 -19.19 -0.85
N LYS A 20 -8.90 -19.39 0.46
CA LYS A 20 -8.29 -18.56 1.52
C LYS A 20 -6.81 -18.86 1.76
N TYR A 21 -6.42 -20.15 1.72
CA TYR A 21 -5.06 -20.63 1.99
C TYR A 21 -4.35 -21.17 0.74
N GLY A 22 -5.01 -21.08 -0.42
CA GLY A 22 -4.41 -21.41 -1.71
C GLY A 22 -3.26 -20.46 -1.95
N ARG A 23 -2.07 -21.02 -2.08
CA ARG A 23 -0.85 -20.27 -2.36
C ARG A 23 -1.00 -19.66 -3.75
N GLN A 24 -1.37 -18.39 -3.83
CA GLN A 24 -1.33 -17.66 -5.09
C GLN A 24 0.13 -17.55 -5.51
N PHE A 25 0.44 -18.05 -6.70
CA PHE A 25 1.76 -17.88 -7.28
C PHE A 25 1.88 -16.43 -7.71
N GLN A 26 2.60 -15.63 -6.92
CA GLN A 26 2.89 -14.25 -7.25
C GLN A 26 3.96 -14.23 -8.35
N THR A 27 3.54 -14.08 -9.61
CA THR A 27 4.48 -13.86 -10.71
C THR A 27 5.06 -12.45 -10.58
N TYR A 28 6.33 -12.36 -10.23
CA TYR A 28 7.05 -11.09 -10.15
C TYR A 28 7.40 -10.61 -11.56
N GLN A 29 6.57 -9.73 -12.10
CA GLN A 29 6.87 -9.02 -13.36
C GLN A 29 7.57 -7.71 -13.02
N HIS A 30 8.82 -7.56 -13.47
CA HIS A 30 9.66 -6.39 -13.18
C HIS A 30 9.00 -5.07 -13.58
N ASP A 31 8.39 -5.03 -14.77
CA ASP A 31 7.75 -3.81 -15.32
C ASP A 31 6.46 -3.42 -14.60
N ASN A 32 5.90 -4.32 -13.79
CA ASN A 32 4.67 -4.08 -13.03
C ASN A 32 4.96 -3.74 -11.57
N GLN A 33 6.23 -3.54 -11.20
CA GLN A 33 6.59 -3.18 -9.84
C GLN A 33 6.52 -1.68 -9.60
N PRO A 34 6.06 -1.25 -8.42
CA PRO A 34 6.08 0.16 -8.05
C PRO A 34 7.52 0.63 -7.80
N TRP A 35 7.86 1.80 -8.33
CA TRP A 35 9.08 2.52 -7.99
C TRP A 35 9.06 3.05 -6.55
N VAL A 36 10.22 2.99 -5.90
CA VAL A 36 10.49 3.62 -4.60
C VAL A 36 11.55 4.69 -4.81
N LEU A 37 11.22 5.92 -4.43
CA LEU A 37 12.11 7.08 -4.56
C LEU A 37 12.55 7.54 -3.17
N SER A 38 13.85 7.58 -2.95
CA SER A 38 14.48 8.17 -1.76
C SER A 38 15.21 9.44 -2.15
N ILE A 39 14.83 10.57 -1.54
CA ILE A 39 15.49 11.86 -1.72
C ILE A 39 16.20 12.21 -0.42
N THR A 40 17.53 12.33 -0.49
CA THR A 40 18.36 12.78 0.62
C THR A 40 18.58 14.29 0.53
N ASP A 41 17.98 15.04 1.45
CA ASP A 41 18.19 16.48 1.57
C ASP A 41 19.45 16.77 2.41
N PRO A 42 20.20 17.87 2.18
CA PRO A 42 21.32 18.26 3.04
C PRO A 42 20.91 18.50 4.50
N SER A 43 19.61 18.69 4.77
CA SER A 43 19.03 18.87 6.11
C SER A 43 18.78 17.55 6.88
N THR A 44 19.51 16.48 6.57
CA THR A 44 19.51 15.15 7.20
C THR A 44 18.19 14.37 7.21
N LYS A 45 17.08 14.92 6.71
CA LYS A 45 15.79 14.21 6.58
C LYS A 45 15.69 13.49 5.25
N GLU A 46 15.60 12.16 5.30
CA GLU A 46 15.28 11.32 4.13
C GLU A 46 13.79 11.40 3.83
N ARG A 47 13.43 11.77 2.59
CA ARG A 47 12.04 11.74 2.10
C ARG A 47 11.85 10.52 1.20
N ARG A 48 10.93 9.63 1.56
CA ARG A 48 10.59 8.44 0.79
C ARG A 48 9.24 8.60 0.11
N PHE A 49 9.16 8.18 -1.14
CA PHE A 49 7.93 8.15 -1.93
C PHE A 49 7.76 6.77 -2.55
N ARG A 50 6.51 6.34 -2.71
CA ARG A 50 6.14 5.14 -3.44
C ARG A 50 5.28 5.54 -4.63
N SER A 51 5.57 4.97 -5.79
CA SER A 51 4.74 5.17 -6.97
C SER A 51 3.60 4.16 -7.05
N ILE A 52 2.52 4.58 -7.71
CA ILE A 52 1.45 3.73 -8.21
C ILE A 52 1.44 3.93 -9.72
N ARG A 53 1.55 2.84 -10.49
CA ARG A 53 1.43 2.87 -11.95
C ARG A 53 -0.04 3.06 -12.32
N GLU A 54 -0.33 4.04 -13.14
CA GLU A 54 -1.68 4.27 -13.65
C GLU A 54 -1.93 3.36 -14.86
N GLY A 55 -2.66 2.27 -14.64
CA GLY A 55 -3.08 1.36 -15.70
C GLY A 55 -4.16 2.02 -16.55
N GLY A 56 -3.78 2.55 -17.72
CA GLY A 56 -4.71 3.22 -18.65
C GLY A 56 -4.19 4.51 -19.28
N ALA A 57 -2.97 4.95 -18.95
CA ALA A 57 -2.37 6.21 -19.42
C ALA A 57 -2.12 6.34 -20.94
N GLY A 58 -2.70 5.46 -21.76
CA GLY A 58 -2.69 5.51 -23.22
C GLY A 58 -3.94 4.90 -23.88
N GLU A 59 -5.00 4.60 -23.11
CA GLU A 59 -6.18 3.92 -23.66
C GLU A 59 -7.04 4.84 -24.54
N HIS A 60 -7.06 6.15 -24.23
CA HIS A 60 -7.93 7.12 -24.90
C HIS A 60 -7.18 8.27 -25.57
N ALA A 61 -5.93 8.53 -25.18
CA ALA A 61 -5.09 9.55 -25.76
C ALA A 61 -3.61 9.22 -25.54
N ASP A 62 -2.77 9.53 -26.53
CA ASP A 62 -1.31 9.45 -26.40
C ASP A 62 -0.75 10.76 -25.85
N TYR A 63 0.08 10.67 -24.81
CA TYR A 63 0.78 11.82 -24.25
C TYR A 63 2.17 11.99 -24.88
N TRP A 64 2.55 13.23 -25.17
CA TRP A 64 3.84 13.60 -25.73
C TRP A 64 4.47 14.73 -24.92
N VAL A 65 5.76 14.61 -24.62
CA VAL A 65 6.57 15.64 -23.97
C VAL A 65 7.42 16.33 -25.02
N PHE A 66 7.25 17.63 -25.16
CA PHE A 66 8.06 18.46 -26.05
C PHE A 66 9.19 19.12 -25.26
N LEU A 67 10.43 18.81 -25.64
CA LEU A 67 11.61 19.47 -25.12
C LEU A 67 12.11 20.48 -26.16
N LYS A 68 12.20 21.75 -25.77
CA LYS A 68 12.80 22.78 -26.61
C LYS A 68 14.32 22.71 -26.51
N SER A 69 14.99 22.49 -27.63
CA SER A 69 16.45 22.51 -27.75
C SER A 69 16.84 23.55 -28.80
N GLY A 70 17.26 24.73 -28.34
CA GLY A 70 17.54 25.86 -29.24
C GLY A 70 16.28 26.35 -29.97
N GLU A 71 16.27 26.21 -31.29
CA GLU A 71 15.14 26.57 -32.18
C GLU A 71 14.21 25.40 -32.52
N GLU A 72 14.60 24.16 -32.20
CA GLU A 72 13.82 22.96 -32.53
C GLU A 72 13.10 22.39 -31.30
N PHE A 73 12.05 21.61 -31.56
CA PHE A 73 11.33 20.85 -30.55
C PHE A 73 11.52 19.35 -30.78
N HIS A 74 11.99 18.66 -29.75
CA HIS A 74 12.01 17.20 -29.74
C HIS A 74 10.76 16.68 -29.02
N ALA A 75 10.00 15.83 -29.71
CA ALA A 75 8.82 15.19 -29.17
C ALA A 75 9.16 13.78 -28.67
N TYR A 76 8.88 13.50 -27.41
CA TYR A 76 9.05 12.19 -26.78
C TYR A 76 7.69 11.64 -26.39
N LYS A 77 7.36 10.42 -26.84
CA LYS A 77 6.12 9.75 -26.43
C LYS A 77 6.26 9.32 -24.96
N VAL A 78 5.18 9.47 -24.20
CA VAL A 78 5.10 8.95 -22.83
C VAL A 78 4.69 7.48 -22.88
N ASP A 79 5.53 6.60 -22.34
CA ASP A 79 5.24 5.16 -22.28
C ASP A 79 4.42 4.79 -21.04
N GLU A 80 4.76 5.37 -19.88
CA GLU A 80 4.16 5.00 -18.60
C GLU A 80 3.91 6.22 -17.73
N TRP A 81 2.85 6.14 -16.92
CA TRP A 81 2.45 7.19 -16.00
C TRP A 81 2.48 6.69 -14.56
N TYR A 82 3.16 7.44 -13.70
CA TYR A 82 3.39 7.08 -12.31
C TYR A 82 2.96 8.21 -11.38
N GLN A 83 2.08 7.89 -10.43
CA GLN A 83 1.71 8.80 -9.34
C GLN A 83 2.56 8.50 -8.11
N PHE A 84 3.39 9.45 -7.69
CA PHE A 84 4.21 9.32 -6.48
C PHE A 84 3.48 9.85 -5.25
N MET A 85 3.37 9.02 -4.23
CA MET A 85 2.77 9.35 -2.94
C MET A 85 3.82 9.30 -1.83
N PRO A 86 3.81 10.25 -0.87
CA PRO A 86 4.74 10.23 0.25
C PRO A 86 4.52 8.98 1.10
N PHE A 87 5.62 8.37 1.52
CA PHE A 87 5.56 7.25 2.46
C PHE A 87 5.11 7.78 3.82
N SER A 88 3.99 7.29 4.35
CA SER A 88 3.61 7.61 5.72
C SER A 88 4.68 7.05 6.65
N THR A 89 5.33 7.93 7.42
CA THR A 89 6.33 7.54 8.42
C THR A 89 5.72 6.83 9.63
N HIS A 90 4.40 6.79 9.72
CA HIS A 90 3.71 6.17 10.84
C HIS A 90 3.53 4.68 10.58
N ARG A 91 4.19 3.87 11.40
CA ARG A 91 4.04 2.41 11.47
C ARG A 91 2.56 2.08 11.66
N THR A 92 1.93 1.44 10.67
CA THR A 92 0.66 0.76 10.91
C THR A 92 0.92 -0.33 11.93
N LEU A 93 0.23 -0.25 13.06
CA LEU A 93 0.28 -1.27 14.11
C LEU A 93 -0.08 -2.61 13.48
N ASP A 94 0.66 -3.66 13.84
CA ASP A 94 0.34 -5.03 13.45
C ASP A 94 -1.07 -5.39 13.97
N ILE A 95 -1.75 -6.36 13.36
CA ILE A 95 -3.15 -6.72 13.71
C ILE A 95 -3.25 -7.01 15.22
N ASP A 96 -2.26 -7.69 15.78
CA ASP A 96 -2.16 -7.99 17.21
C ASP A 96 -2.05 -6.73 18.09
N GLN A 97 -1.30 -5.72 17.63
CA GLN A 97 -1.16 -4.43 18.31
C GLN A 97 -2.43 -3.56 18.20
N ALA A 98 -3.18 -3.69 17.10
CA ALA A 98 -4.46 -3.00 16.93
C ALA A 98 -5.56 -3.61 17.82
N GLU A 99 -5.57 -4.94 17.98
CA GLU A 99 -6.49 -5.64 18.90
C GLU A 99 -6.22 -5.31 20.37
N GLU A 100 -4.96 -5.15 20.76
CA GLU A 100 -4.57 -4.73 22.11
C GLU A 100 -5.03 -3.28 22.40
N ARG A 101 -4.83 -2.36 21.44
CA ARG A 101 -5.33 -0.98 21.52
C ARG A 101 -6.85 -0.88 21.49
N PHE A 102 -7.55 -1.81 20.82
CA PHE A 102 -9.02 -1.88 20.84
C PHE A 102 -9.54 -2.35 22.20
N ARG A 103 -8.84 -3.29 22.85
CA ARG A 103 -9.08 -3.65 24.26
C ARG A 103 -8.94 -2.45 25.20
N GLU A 104 -8.02 -1.54 24.91
CA GLU A 104 -7.83 -0.28 25.65
C GLU A 104 -8.88 0.80 25.35
N ARG A 105 -9.67 0.68 24.26
CA ARG A 105 -10.63 1.72 23.82
C ARG A 105 -11.74 2.02 24.83
N ASN A 106 -12.12 1.06 25.68
CA ASN A 106 -13.09 1.29 26.75
C ASN A 106 -12.51 2.03 27.96
N ARG A 107 -11.20 2.31 27.97
CA ARG A 107 -10.54 3.10 29.01
C ARG A 107 -10.47 4.56 28.56
N VAL A 108 -11.44 5.37 29.00
CA VAL A 108 -11.40 6.82 28.80
C VAL A 108 -10.26 7.39 29.65
N MET A 109 -9.12 7.69 29.01
CA MET A 109 -7.97 8.34 29.64
C MET A 109 -7.85 9.77 29.12
N ASN A 110 -7.66 10.73 30.03
CA ASN A 110 -7.40 12.12 29.67
C ASN A 110 -5.96 12.24 29.12
N GLN A 111 -5.83 12.35 27.79
CA GLN A 111 -4.53 12.45 27.12
C GLN A 111 -3.74 13.72 27.48
N PHE A 112 -4.39 14.80 27.91
CA PHE A 112 -3.70 16.02 28.34
C PHE A 112 -2.93 15.80 29.64
N ALA A 113 -3.54 15.09 30.60
CA ALA A 113 -2.87 14.75 31.86
C ALA A 113 -1.68 13.80 31.65
N LEU A 114 -1.82 12.83 30.75
CA LEU A 114 -0.76 11.86 30.43
C LEU A 114 0.47 12.54 29.80
N LYS A 115 0.25 13.48 28.87
CA LYS A 115 1.34 14.22 28.22
C LYS A 115 2.07 15.16 29.19
N ALA A 116 1.34 15.81 30.10
CA ALA A 116 1.93 16.68 31.11
C ALA A 116 2.82 15.90 32.10
N GLN A 117 2.47 14.65 32.42
CA GLN A 117 3.22 13.80 33.35
C GLN A 117 4.50 13.21 32.73
N ILE A 118 4.53 13.00 31.41
CA ILE A 118 5.72 12.51 30.68
C ILE A 118 6.78 13.60 30.50
N GLN A 119 6.42 14.87 30.72
CA GLN A 119 7.30 16.04 30.54
C GLN A 119 7.98 16.54 31.82
N GLN A 120 7.75 15.89 32.97
CA GLN A 120 8.53 16.08 34.21
C GLN A 120 9.63 15.03 34.32
#